data_AF-A0A353CP66-F1
#
_entry.id   AF-A0A353CP66-F1
#
_cell.length_a   1.000
_cell.length_b   1.000
_cell.length_c   1.000
_cell.angle_alpha   90.00
_cell.angle_beta   90.00
_cell.angle_gamma   90.00
#
_symmetry.space_group_name_H-M   'P 1'
#
loop_
_entity.id
_entity.type
_entity.pdbx_description
1 polymer ?
#
loop_
_entity_poly.entity_id
_entity_poly.type
_entity_poly.pdbx_seq_one_letter_code
_entity_poly.pdbx_strand_id
1 'polypeptide(L)'
;MLEVAIAGLITAMTTAAVFSVVLSSFVSHERADKRELAGLMIKRAKQTLMSYVSAVPGEAEYVPGSPAGHWPASSTPGWSLRGSGGAGVRHDISSLMNGTDLQEPGVSCAWGRACYFVYYVVNYECGMGTGDTAACKMINFEMRYAN
;
A
#
# COMPACT_ATOMS: atom_id res chain seq x y z
N MET A 1 -53.91 20.89 -16.72
CA MET A 1 -52.48 21.03 -17.04
C MET A 1 -51.60 21.23 -15.81
N LEU A 2 -52.02 22.02 -14.81
CA LEU A 2 -51.25 22.24 -13.56
C LEU A 2 -50.93 20.95 -12.79
N GLU A 3 -51.91 20.05 -12.64
CA GLU A 3 -51.73 18.74 -11.97
C GLU A 3 -50.64 17.87 -12.62
N VAL A 4 -50.60 17.84 -13.95
CA VAL A 4 -49.61 17.06 -14.70
C VAL A 4 -48.20 17.65 -14.53
N ALA A 5 -48.08 18.97 -14.43
CA ALA A 5 -46.81 19.64 -14.16
C ALA A 5 -46.29 19.38 -12.74
N ILE A 6 -47.18 19.39 -11.73
CA ILE A 6 -46.83 19.07 -10.34
C ILE A 6 -46.42 17.60 -10.23
N ALA A 7 -47.16 16.68 -10.85
CA ALA A 7 -46.81 15.26 -10.90
C ALA A 7 -45.44 15.04 -11.55
N GLY A 8 -45.12 15.75 -12.64
CA GLY A 8 -43.81 15.71 -13.30
C GLY A 8 -42.66 16.23 -12.44
N LEU A 9 -42.90 17.28 -11.65
CA LEU A 9 -41.90 17.82 -10.71
C LEU A 9 -41.60 16.84 -9.57
N ILE A 10 -42.63 16.21 -9.01
CA ILE A 10 -42.49 15.24 -7.91
C ILE A 10 -41.74 13.98 -8.38
N THR A 11 -42.04 13.48 -9.58
CA THR A 11 -41.32 12.33 -10.15
C THR A 11 -39.87 12.66 -10.49
N ALA A 12 -39.58 13.86 -10.97
CA ALA A 12 -38.21 14.31 -11.22
C ALA A 12 -37.39 14.44 -9.91
N MET A 13 -37.99 14.96 -8.83
CA MET A 13 -37.31 15.09 -7.53
C MET A 13 -37.03 13.73 -6.88
N THR A 14 -38.01 12.83 -6.92
CA THR A 14 -37.86 11.48 -6.32
C THR A 14 -36.85 10.63 -7.09
N THR A 15 -36.81 10.72 -8.43
CA THR A 15 -35.80 10.01 -9.23
C THR A 15 -34.39 10.53 -8.95
N ALA A 16 -34.17 11.86 -8.93
CA ALA A 16 -32.87 12.44 -8.61
C ALA A 16 -32.37 12.04 -7.20
N ALA A 17 -33.28 11.99 -6.22
CA ALA A 17 -32.95 11.56 -4.86
C ALA A 17 -32.53 10.08 -4.81
N VAL A 18 -33.27 9.19 -5.49
CA VAL A 18 -32.94 7.76 -5.55
C VAL A 18 -31.60 7.54 -6.25
N PHE A 19 -31.36 8.21 -7.39
CA PHE A 19 -30.07 8.13 -8.07
C PHE A 19 -28.91 8.60 -7.18
N SER A 20 -29.10 9.69 -6.42
CA SER A 20 -28.07 10.21 -5.50
C SER A 20 -27.74 9.23 -4.38
N VAL A 21 -28.76 8.62 -3.77
CA VAL A 21 -28.57 7.63 -2.68
C VAL A 21 -27.89 6.36 -3.21
N VAL A 22 -28.34 5.88 -4.37
CA VAL A 22 -27.78 4.67 -5.00
C VAL A 22 -26.31 4.89 -5.39
N LEU A 23 -25.98 6.02 -6.04
CA LEU A 23 -24.59 6.35 -6.36
C LEU A 23 -23.72 6.47 -5.11
N SER A 24 -24.23 7.12 -4.06
CA SER A 24 -23.51 7.30 -2.80
C SER A 24 -23.21 5.95 -2.12
N SER A 25 -24.16 5.01 -2.17
CA SER A 25 -23.96 3.67 -1.62
C SER A 25 -22.90 2.88 -2.40
N PHE A 26 -22.89 2.96 -3.73
CA PHE A 26 -21.89 2.26 -4.55
C PHE A 26 -20.48 2.80 -4.32
N VAL A 27 -20.30 4.13 -4.27
CA VAL A 27 -18.99 4.74 -3.98
C VAL A 27 -18.50 4.38 -2.58
N SER A 28 -19.42 4.27 -1.60
CA SER A 28 -19.06 3.84 -0.25
C SER A 28 -18.61 2.38 -0.19
N HIS A 29 -19.27 1.49 -0.94
CA HIS A 29 -18.89 0.08 -1.02
C HIS A 29 -17.53 -0.10 -1.71
N GLU A 30 -17.33 0.54 -2.86
CA GLU A 30 -16.07 0.44 -3.60
C GLU A 30 -14.87 0.94 -2.78
N ARG A 31 -15.06 2.03 -2.02
CA ARG A 31 -14.04 2.52 -1.08
C ARG A 31 -13.76 1.55 0.07
N ALA A 32 -14.77 0.86 0.57
CA ALA A 32 -14.60 -0.15 1.61
C ALA A 32 -13.79 -1.34 1.09
N ASP A 33 -14.09 -1.82 -0.12
CA ASP A 33 -13.40 -2.94 -0.76
C ASP A 33 -11.93 -2.60 -1.04
N LYS A 34 -11.65 -1.41 -1.58
CA LYS A 34 -10.28 -0.91 -1.79
C LYS A 34 -9.51 -0.82 -0.46
N ARG A 35 -10.14 -0.38 0.62
CA ARG A 35 -9.50 -0.30 1.94
C ARG A 35 -9.19 -1.68 2.51
N GLU A 36 -10.09 -2.65 2.34
CA GLU A 36 -9.86 -4.04 2.76
C GLU A 36 -8.72 -4.67 1.96
N LEU A 37 -8.71 -4.50 0.64
CA LEU A 37 -7.65 -4.96 -0.25
C LEU A 37 -6.29 -4.35 0.13
N ALA A 38 -6.24 -3.04 0.40
CA ALA A 38 -5.04 -2.36 0.90
C ALA A 38 -4.56 -2.96 2.24
N GLY A 39 -5.47 -3.25 3.17
CA GLY A 39 -5.15 -3.90 4.44
C GLY A 39 -4.56 -5.30 4.26
N LEU A 40 -5.12 -6.10 3.34
CA LEU A 40 -4.60 -7.42 2.98
C LEU A 40 -3.21 -7.32 2.35
N MET A 41 -2.97 -6.34 1.48
CA MET A 41 -1.65 -6.11 0.87
C MET A 41 -0.59 -5.76 1.93
N ILE A 42 -0.91 -4.88 2.88
CA ILE A 42 0.01 -4.56 3.98
C ILE A 42 0.29 -5.79 4.83
N LYS A 43 -0.73 -6.62 5.10
CA LYS A 43 -0.55 -7.87 5.87
C LYS A 43 0.36 -8.86 5.14
N ARG A 44 0.18 -9.03 3.82
CA ARG A 44 1.06 -9.86 2.99
C ARG A 44 2.49 -9.32 3.00
N ALA A 45 2.66 -8.02 2.79
CA ALA A 45 3.97 -7.37 2.83
C ALA A 45 4.68 -7.58 4.17
N LYS A 46 3.96 -7.43 5.28
CA LYS A 46 4.48 -7.72 6.63
C LYS A 46 4.93 -9.18 6.78
N GLN A 47 4.12 -10.14 6.33
CA GLN A 47 4.48 -11.57 6.39
C GLN A 47 5.72 -11.88 5.56
N THR A 48 5.84 -11.30 4.37
CA THR A 48 7.03 -11.42 3.53
C THR A 48 8.26 -10.79 4.20
N LEU A 49 8.15 -9.60 4.80
CA LEU A 49 9.29 -8.99 5.50
C LEU A 49 9.71 -9.78 6.75
N MET A 50 8.78 -10.45 7.41
CA MET A 50 9.10 -11.33 8.54
C MET A 50 9.95 -12.53 8.15
N SER A 51 9.79 -13.10 6.94
CA SER A 51 10.63 -14.21 6.51
C SER A 51 12.10 -13.79 6.35
N TYR A 52 12.36 -12.52 6.05
CA TYR A 52 13.72 -11.96 5.98
C TYR A 52 14.35 -11.70 7.37
N VAL A 53 13.57 -11.72 8.46
CA VAL A 53 14.08 -11.51 9.84
C VAL A 53 14.43 -12.84 10.52
N SER A 54 13.72 -13.92 10.19
CA SER A 54 13.70 -15.16 10.99
C SER A 54 14.82 -16.17 10.70
N ALA A 55 15.81 -15.83 9.87
CA ALA A 55 16.78 -16.81 9.38
C ALA A 55 18.24 -16.44 9.74
N VAL A 56 19.08 -17.47 9.71
CA VAL A 56 20.43 -17.48 10.28
C VAL A 56 21.31 -16.41 9.61
N PRO A 57 22.07 -15.58 10.38
CA PRO A 57 22.93 -14.52 9.84
C PRO A 57 24.01 -14.98 8.84
N GLY A 58 24.25 -16.29 8.71
CA GLY A 58 25.24 -16.88 7.79
C GLY A 58 24.71 -17.17 6.38
N GLU A 59 23.40 -17.02 6.14
CA GLU A 59 22.80 -17.29 4.84
C GLU A 59 22.72 -16.01 4.00
N ALA A 60 23.14 -16.10 2.73
CA ALA A 60 23.24 -14.94 1.84
C ALA A 60 21.90 -14.20 1.66
N GLU A 61 20.74 -14.84 1.86
CA GLU A 61 19.42 -14.20 1.77
C GLU A 61 19.13 -13.21 2.91
N TYR A 62 19.92 -13.24 3.98
CA TYR A 62 19.68 -12.46 5.21
C TYR A 62 20.85 -11.55 5.57
N VAL A 63 21.85 -11.46 4.69
CA VAL A 63 23.02 -10.60 4.86
C VAL A 63 22.83 -9.27 4.13
N PRO A 64 23.09 -8.13 4.79
CA PRO A 64 23.07 -6.82 4.15
C PRO A 64 23.99 -6.77 2.93
N GLY A 65 23.47 -6.31 1.79
CA GLY A 65 24.23 -6.16 0.54
C GLY A 65 24.18 -7.37 -0.40
N SER A 66 23.58 -8.49 0.01
CA SER A 66 23.36 -9.64 -0.88
C SER A 66 22.16 -9.43 -1.81
N PRO A 67 22.27 -9.81 -3.12
CA PRO A 67 21.14 -9.79 -4.04
C PRO A 67 20.10 -10.88 -3.73
N ALA A 68 20.45 -11.94 -2.98
CA ALA A 68 19.50 -13.00 -2.62
C ALA A 68 18.49 -12.54 -1.56
N GLY A 69 18.87 -11.58 -0.72
CA GLY A 69 17.98 -10.98 0.28
C GLY A 69 17.10 -9.84 -0.25
N HIS A 70 17.11 -9.65 -1.56
CA HIS A 70 16.28 -8.67 -2.24
C HIS A 70 14.87 -9.24 -2.48
N TRP A 71 13.86 -8.50 -2.07
CA TRP A 71 12.47 -8.83 -2.34
C TRP A 71 12.17 -8.45 -3.78
N PRO A 72 11.85 -9.40 -4.69
CA PRO A 72 11.72 -9.11 -6.11
C PRO A 72 10.61 -8.09 -6.46
N ALA A 73 9.66 -7.86 -5.55
CA ALA A 73 8.66 -6.82 -5.71
C ALA A 73 9.22 -5.40 -5.52
N SER A 74 10.34 -5.27 -4.81
CA SER A 74 11.00 -4.00 -4.56
C SER A 74 11.77 -3.56 -5.79
N SER A 75 11.53 -2.34 -6.28
CA SER A 75 12.40 -1.71 -7.30
C SER A 75 13.68 -1.14 -6.70
N THR A 76 13.78 -1.12 -5.36
CA THR A 76 14.94 -0.61 -4.64
C THR A 76 16.01 -1.68 -4.53
N PRO A 77 17.22 -1.46 -5.06
CA PRO A 77 18.26 -2.49 -5.05
C PRO A 77 18.77 -2.77 -3.64
N GLY A 78 19.22 -4.02 -3.45
CA GLY A 78 19.84 -4.51 -2.23
C GLY A 78 18.89 -5.25 -1.30
N TRP A 79 19.37 -5.50 -0.08
CA TRP A 79 18.67 -6.25 0.94
C TRP A 79 17.38 -5.56 1.39
N SER A 80 16.29 -6.32 1.50
CA SER A 80 14.94 -5.81 1.81
C SER A 80 14.82 -5.20 3.22
N LEU A 81 15.70 -5.60 4.14
CA LEU A 81 15.75 -5.05 5.49
C LEU A 81 16.92 -4.06 5.67
N ARG A 82 17.54 -3.64 4.56
CA ARG A 82 18.52 -2.55 4.58
C ARG A 82 17.84 -1.29 5.11
N GLY A 83 18.38 -0.74 6.18
CA GLY A 83 17.85 0.44 6.83
C GLY A 83 18.93 1.47 7.11
N SER A 84 18.51 2.56 7.73
CA SER A 84 19.40 3.62 8.21
C SER A 84 18.81 4.22 9.49
N GLY A 85 19.63 4.88 10.29
CA GLY A 85 19.13 5.78 11.33
C GLY A 85 18.32 6.95 10.71
N GLY A 86 17.56 7.65 11.55
CA GLY A 86 16.75 8.79 11.13
C GLY A 86 15.50 8.39 10.36
N ALA A 87 15.34 8.90 9.14
CA ALA A 87 14.15 8.64 8.30
C ALA A 87 14.11 7.23 7.68
N GLY A 88 15.18 6.44 7.83
CA GLY A 88 15.28 5.10 7.27
C GLY A 88 15.56 5.07 5.77
N VAL A 89 15.55 3.86 5.22
CA VAL A 89 15.72 3.61 3.78
C VAL A 89 14.36 3.26 3.19
N ARG A 90 13.97 3.97 2.12
CA ARG A 90 12.75 3.69 1.35
C ARG A 90 12.96 2.52 0.42
N HIS A 91 12.02 1.58 0.44
CA HIS A 91 11.89 0.48 -0.49
C HIS A 91 10.55 0.58 -1.21
N ASP A 92 10.59 0.64 -2.53
CA ASP A 92 9.40 0.81 -3.36
C ASP A 92 8.87 -0.53 -3.88
N ILE A 93 7.73 -0.96 -3.37
CA ILE A 93 7.01 -2.19 -3.71
C ILE A 93 5.71 -1.90 -4.46
N SER A 94 5.62 -0.75 -5.14
CA SER A 94 4.43 -0.33 -5.88
C SER A 94 4.07 -1.30 -7.00
N SER A 95 5.01 -2.16 -7.42
CA SER A 95 4.76 -3.26 -8.36
C SER A 95 3.64 -4.19 -7.90
N LEU A 96 3.44 -4.36 -6.58
CA LEU A 96 2.39 -5.18 -5.99
C LEU A 96 0.97 -4.62 -6.23
N MET A 97 0.88 -3.33 -6.51
CA MET A 97 -0.41 -2.68 -6.79
C MET A 97 -0.77 -2.76 -8.27
N ASN A 98 0.20 -2.94 -9.17
CA ASN A 98 -0.04 -2.99 -10.60
C ASN A 98 -0.86 -4.25 -10.95
N GLY A 99 -1.92 -4.08 -11.74
CA GLY A 99 -2.88 -5.12 -12.11
C GLY A 99 -3.97 -5.37 -11.06
N THR A 100 -4.10 -4.51 -10.05
CA THR A 100 -5.13 -4.61 -8.99
C THR A 100 -6.06 -3.41 -9.00
N ASP A 101 -7.20 -3.51 -8.31
CA ASP A 101 -8.17 -2.41 -8.17
C ASP A 101 -7.63 -1.20 -7.38
N LEU A 102 -6.43 -1.32 -6.79
CA LEU A 102 -5.73 -0.20 -6.15
C LEU A 102 -4.95 0.67 -7.15
N GLN A 103 -4.74 0.16 -8.38
CA GLN A 103 -4.09 0.88 -9.45
C GLN A 103 -5.05 1.88 -10.08
N GLU A 104 -4.57 3.09 -10.36
CA GLU A 104 -5.31 4.00 -11.22
C GLU A 104 -5.30 3.50 -12.67
N PRO A 105 -6.45 3.41 -13.35
CA PRO A 105 -6.53 2.88 -14.71
C PRO A 105 -5.55 3.59 -15.67
N GLY A 106 -4.68 2.83 -16.32
CA GLY A 106 -3.70 3.36 -17.27
C GLY A 106 -2.44 3.97 -16.65
N VAL A 107 -2.29 3.98 -15.32
CA VAL A 107 -1.12 4.53 -14.62
C VAL A 107 -0.39 3.43 -13.87
N SER A 108 0.91 3.22 -14.13
CA SER A 108 1.72 2.31 -13.31
C SER A 108 2.05 2.94 -11.96
N CYS A 109 1.73 2.25 -10.87
CA CYS A 109 2.05 2.67 -9.52
C CYS A 109 3.57 2.65 -9.30
N ALA A 110 4.07 3.76 -8.76
CA ALA A 110 5.47 3.94 -8.38
C ALA A 110 5.56 5.15 -7.43
N TRP A 111 6.57 5.18 -6.57
CA TRP A 111 6.79 6.31 -5.68
C TRP A 111 6.82 7.64 -6.45
N GLY A 112 6.11 8.65 -5.94
CA GLY A 112 5.98 9.97 -6.56
C GLY A 112 4.91 10.06 -7.67
N ARG A 113 4.17 8.97 -7.94
CA ARG A 113 3.02 8.97 -8.85
C ARG A 113 1.69 9.00 -8.10
N ALA A 114 0.59 8.88 -8.85
CA ALA A 114 -0.77 8.94 -8.33
C ALA A 114 -1.11 7.78 -7.37
N CYS A 115 -0.53 6.60 -7.61
CA CYS A 115 -0.56 5.46 -6.70
C CYS A 115 0.85 4.94 -6.39
N TYR A 116 1.09 4.53 -5.16
CA TYR A 116 2.35 3.94 -4.71
C TYR A 116 2.15 3.07 -3.46
N PHE A 117 3.05 2.11 -3.28
CA PHE A 117 3.20 1.35 -2.05
C PHE A 117 4.69 1.23 -1.74
N VAL A 118 5.12 1.86 -0.65
CA VAL A 118 6.50 1.86 -0.20
C VAL A 118 6.57 1.46 1.27
N TYR A 119 7.75 1.02 1.70
CA TYR A 119 8.05 0.87 3.11
C TYR A 119 9.39 1.49 3.45
N TYR A 120 9.53 1.94 4.69
CA TYR A 120 10.76 2.52 5.22
C TYR A 120 11.30 1.61 6.29
N VAL A 121 12.58 1.28 6.19
CA VAL A 121 13.29 0.51 7.21
C VAL A 121 14.19 1.45 7.99
N VAL A 122 13.90 1.61 9.28
CA VAL A 122 14.68 2.41 10.22
C VAL A 122 15.46 1.49 11.13
N ASN A 123 16.77 1.72 11.23
CA ASN A 123 17.63 1.05 12.19
C ASN A 123 17.56 1.81 13.52
N TYR A 124 17.29 1.09 14.60
CA TYR A 124 17.34 1.65 15.95
C TYR A 124 18.14 0.73 16.88
N GLU A 125 18.74 1.35 17.89
CA GLU A 125 19.56 0.64 18.85
C GLU A 125 18.68 -0.18 19.81
N CYS A 126 18.98 -1.47 19.91
CA CYS A 126 18.30 -2.40 20.81
C CYS A 126 19.29 -3.28 21.60
N GLY A 127 20.48 -2.75 21.87
CA GLY A 127 21.52 -3.41 22.68
C GLY A 127 22.55 -4.23 21.92
N MET A 128 22.44 -4.34 20.60
CA MET A 128 23.42 -5.03 19.74
C MET A 128 24.21 -4.08 18.83
N GLY A 129 23.71 -2.86 18.62
CA GLY A 129 24.32 -1.81 17.79
C GLY A 129 23.28 -1.08 16.92
N THR A 130 23.77 -0.29 15.97
CA THR A 130 22.95 0.53 15.04
C THR A 130 23.19 0.19 13.55
N GLY A 131 24.13 -0.72 13.28
CA GLY A 131 24.43 -1.20 11.92
C GLY A 131 23.39 -2.18 11.39
N ASP A 132 23.35 -2.40 10.07
CA ASP A 132 22.30 -3.22 9.45
C ASP A 132 22.20 -4.67 9.96
N THR A 133 23.32 -5.23 10.44
CA THR A 133 23.41 -6.59 11.02
C THR A 133 23.15 -6.66 12.52
N ALA A 134 23.14 -5.51 13.20
CA ALA A 134 23.19 -5.40 14.65
C ALA A 134 22.11 -4.48 15.24
N ALA A 135 21.31 -3.85 14.39
CA ALA A 135 20.20 -2.99 14.77
C ALA A 135 18.88 -3.73 14.73
N CYS A 136 17.97 -3.32 15.59
CA CYS A 136 16.57 -3.65 15.41
C CYS A 136 15.98 -2.83 14.26
N LYS A 137 15.05 -3.45 13.54
CA LYS A 137 14.43 -2.88 12.35
C LYS A 137 13.02 -2.44 12.67
N MET A 138 12.72 -1.17 12.45
CA MET A 138 11.34 -0.65 12.44
C MET A 138 10.91 -0.46 10.99
N ILE A 139 9.74 -0.98 10.65
CA ILE A 139 9.22 -0.96 9.28
C ILE A 139 7.93 -0.15 9.26
N ASN A 140 7.94 0.95 8.50
CA ASN A 140 6.78 1.80 8.31
C ASN A 140 6.28 1.66 6.87
N PHE A 141 5.03 1.24 6.71
CA PHE A 141 4.40 1.14 5.40
C PHE A 141 3.68 2.44 5.04
N GLU A 142 3.84 2.89 3.81
CA GLU A 142 3.16 4.05 3.25
C GLU A 142 2.53 3.66 1.91
N MET A 143 1.22 3.83 1.80
CA MET A 143 0.48 3.44 0.61
C MET A 143 -0.50 4.55 0.22
N ARG A 144 -0.55 4.84 -1.08
CA ARG A 144 -1.55 5.69 -1.71
C ARG A 144 -2.12 4.93 -2.90
N TYR A 145 -3.44 4.76 -2.92
CA TYR A 145 -4.16 4.11 -4.01
C TYR A 145 -5.18 5.09 -4.63
N ALA A 146 -5.64 4.75 -5.83
CA ALA A 146 -6.67 5.52 -6.51
C ALA A 146 -7.96 5.57 -5.68
N ASN A 147 -8.66 6.71 -5.72
CA ASN A 147 -9.95 6.89 -5.06
C ASN A 147 -11.05 5.99 -5.65
#